data_AF-A0A9X2M845-F1
#
_entry.id   AF-A0A9X2M845-F1
#
_cell.length_a   1.000
_cell.length_b   1.000
_cell.length_c   1.000
_cell.angle_alpha   90.00
_cell.angle_beta   90.00
_cell.angle_gamma   90.00
#
_symmetry.space_group_name_H-M   'P 1'
#
loop_
_entity.id
_entity.type
_entity.pdbx_description
1 polymer ?
#
loop_
_entity_poly.entity_id
_entity_poly.type
_entity_poly.pdbx_seq_one_letter_code
_entity_poly.pdbx_strand_id
1 'polypeptide(L)'
;MKIATLCSLSPLEFWELTPYEFSLIVNSYVKKKEEETDEKITLAYINALWTIQFLGKDKPKLDDFLNKKHRKEMTDEEMLNQIKLLNNVLGGATNGS
;
A
#
# COMPACT_ATOMS: atom_id res chain seq x y z
N MET A 1 -7.55 0.93 -14.23
CA MET A 1 -8.28 2.18 -13.92
C MET A 1 -8.35 2.50 -12.42
N LYS A 2 -8.97 1.68 -11.54
CA LYS A 2 -9.09 2.02 -10.10
C LYS A 2 -7.77 2.38 -9.39
N ILE A 3 -6.70 1.63 -9.65
CA ILE A 3 -5.38 1.91 -9.06
C ILE A 3 -4.77 3.19 -9.66
N ALA A 4 -4.91 3.40 -10.96
CA ALA A 4 -4.46 4.62 -11.63
C ALA A 4 -5.15 5.87 -11.05
N THR A 5 -6.47 5.80 -10.81
CA THR A 5 -7.20 6.91 -10.17
C THR A 5 -6.74 7.17 -8.73
N LEU A 6 -6.36 6.13 -7.98
CA LEU A 6 -5.78 6.30 -6.63
C LEU A 6 -4.40 6.97 -6.69
N CYS A 7 -3.62 6.65 -7.72
CA CYS A 7 -2.33 7.31 -8.00
C CYS A 7 -2.50 8.71 -8.61
N SER A 8 -3.74 9.23 -8.68
CA SER A 8 -4.08 10.53 -9.29
C SER A 8 -3.72 10.64 -10.78
N LEU A 9 -3.69 9.51 -11.49
CA LEU A 9 -3.52 9.49 -12.95
C LEU A 9 -4.87 9.64 -13.64
N SER A 10 -4.90 10.50 -14.66
CA SER A 10 -6.02 10.57 -15.59
C SER A 10 -6.08 9.33 -16.49
N PRO A 11 -7.24 9.02 -17.09
CA PRO A 11 -7.35 7.93 -18.04
C PRO A 11 -6.37 8.01 -19.22
N LEU A 12 -6.09 9.22 -19.72
CA LEU A 12 -5.17 9.42 -20.85
C LEU A 12 -3.73 9.11 -20.46
N GLU A 13 -3.25 9.67 -19.34
CA GLU A 13 -1.91 9.38 -18.83
C GLU A 13 -1.71 7.88 -18.58
N PHE A 14 -2.74 7.19 -18.08
CA PHE A 14 -2.66 5.73 -17.90
C PHE A 14 -2.43 4.97 -19.21
N TRP A 15 -3.07 5.39 -20.31
CA TRP A 15 -2.92 4.72 -21.61
C TRP A 15 -1.59 5.04 -22.31
N GLU A 16 -0.97 6.16 -21.97
CA GLU A 16 0.34 6.55 -22.49
C GLU A 16 1.51 5.89 -21.76
N LEU A 17 1.27 5.38 -20.54
CA LEU A 17 2.30 4.73 -19.72
C LEU A 17 2.58 3.29 -20.17
N THR A 18 3.87 2.94 -20.17
CA THR A 18 4.28 1.55 -20.25
C THR A 18 3.98 0.82 -18.94
N PRO A 19 3.80 -0.52 -18.94
CA PRO A 19 3.59 -1.28 -17.71
C PRO A 19 4.69 -1.10 -16.66
N TYR A 20 5.92 -0.85 -17.09
CA TYR A 20 7.05 -0.57 -16.21
C TYR A 20 6.97 0.81 -15.55
N GLU A 21 6.65 1.85 -16.31
CA GLU A 21 6.48 3.20 -15.73
C GLU A 21 5.28 3.23 -14.78
N PHE A 22 4.20 2.53 -15.13
CA PHE A 22 3.06 2.38 -14.24
C PHE A 22 3.43 1.68 -12.93
N SER A 23 4.25 0.62 -12.97
CA SER A 23 4.68 -0.07 -11.74
C SER A 23 5.53 0.82 -10.82
N LEU A 24 6.39 1.67 -11.40
CA LEU A 24 7.15 2.67 -10.63
C LEU A 24 6.23 3.66 -9.91
N ILE A 25 5.23 4.20 -10.60
CA ILE A 25 4.26 5.14 -10.00
C ILE A 25 3.48 4.48 -8.87
N VAL A 26 3.02 3.25 -9.08
CA VAL A 26 2.30 2.49 -8.06
C VAL A 26 3.18 2.24 -6.83
N ASN A 27 4.44 1.83 -7.03
CA ASN A 27 5.37 1.59 -5.93
C ASN A 27 5.68 2.87 -5.14
N SER A 28 5.89 4.00 -5.83
CA SER A 28 6.06 5.30 -5.18
C SER A 28 4.82 5.71 -4.38
N TYR A 29 3.61 5.48 -4.91
CA TYR A 29 2.36 5.76 -4.21
C TYR A 29 2.20 4.89 -2.95
N VAL A 30 2.50 3.59 -3.05
CA VAL A 30 2.46 2.67 -1.91
C VAL A 30 3.41 3.13 -0.81
N LYS A 31 4.66 3.41 -1.16
CA LYS A 31 5.67 3.89 -0.21
C LYS A 31 5.24 5.19 0.48
N LYS A 32 4.74 6.16 -0.29
CA LYS A 32 4.20 7.40 0.27
C LYS A 32 3.05 7.14 1.26
N LYS A 33 2.17 6.18 0.95
CA LYS A 33 1.06 5.82 1.85
C LYS A 33 1.52 5.13 3.13
N GLU A 34 2.59 4.36 3.08
CA GLU A 34 3.23 3.79 4.27
C GLU A 34 3.81 4.91 5.16
N GLU A 35 4.58 5.83 4.57
CA GLU A 35 5.14 6.98 5.29
C GLU A 35 4.05 7.86 5.93
N GLU A 36 3.01 8.25 5.18
CA GLU A 36 1.86 9.00 5.71
C GLU A 36 1.15 8.28 6.86
N THR A 37 1.19 6.95 6.85
CA THR A 37 0.55 6.12 7.85
C THR A 37 1.37 6.06 9.13
N ASP A 38 2.69 5.94 9.00
CA ASP A 38 3.62 5.94 10.12
C ASP A 38 3.65 7.31 10.80
N GLU A 39 3.58 8.40 10.03
CA GLU A 39 3.41 9.76 10.53
C GLU A 39 2.12 9.91 11.35
N LYS A 40 0.99 9.39 10.86
CA LYS A 40 -0.30 9.42 11.57
C LYS A 40 -0.25 8.63 12.88
N ILE A 41 0.39 7.46 12.87
CA ILE A 41 0.57 6.66 14.09
C ILE A 41 1.43 7.43 15.10
N THR A 42 2.53 8.02 14.63
CA THR A 42 3.43 8.83 15.46
C THR A 42 2.68 10.02 16.07
N LEU A 43 1.89 10.74 15.28
CA LEU A 43 1.07 11.85 15.75
C LEU A 43 0.02 11.39 16.78
N ALA A 44 -0.67 10.27 16.52
CA ALA A 44 -1.64 9.71 17.45
C ALA A 44 -0.97 9.32 18.77
N TYR A 45 0.24 8.75 18.72
CA TYR A 45 1.02 8.42 19.91
C TYR A 45 1.44 9.68 20.70
N ILE A 46 1.98 10.69 20.05
CA ILE A 46 2.35 11.97 20.70
C ILE A 46 1.12 12.63 21.33
N ASN A 47 -0.01 12.66 20.62
CA ASN A 47 -1.26 13.17 21.15
C ASN A 47 -1.75 12.37 22.35
N ALA A 48 -1.61 11.04 22.33
CA ALA A 48 -1.93 10.20 23.47
C ALA A 48 -1.02 10.51 24.66
N LEU A 49 0.29 10.66 24.47
CA LEU A 49 1.23 11.04 25.53
C LEU A 49 0.90 12.42 26.13
N TRP A 50 0.62 13.41 25.28
CA TRP A 50 0.22 14.73 25.72
C TRP A 50 -1.10 14.66 26.50
N THR A 51 -2.09 13.93 25.97
CA THR A 51 -3.36 13.68 26.65
C THR A 51 -3.17 12.98 28.00
N ILE A 52 -2.27 12.00 28.11
CA ILE A 52 -1.93 11.31 29.36
C ILE A 52 -1.35 12.29 30.39
N GLN A 53 -0.42 13.15 29.96
CA GLN A 53 0.21 14.17 30.81
C GLN A 53 -0.81 15.13 31.43
N PHE A 54 -1.92 15.42 30.72
CA PHE A 54 -2.89 16.42 31.14
C PHE A 54 -4.22 15.85 31.67
N LEU A 55 -4.64 14.64 31.27
CA LEU A 55 -5.99 14.11 31.53
C LEU A 55 -6.04 12.80 32.35
N GLY A 56 -4.90 12.17 32.64
CA GLY A 56 -4.76 11.18 33.73
C GLY A 56 -5.66 9.93 33.71
N LYS A 57 -6.19 9.47 32.56
CA LYS A 57 -7.09 8.30 32.48
C LYS A 57 -6.64 7.23 31.48
N ASP A 58 -7.21 6.03 31.68
CA ASP A 58 -6.94 4.74 31.04
C ASP A 58 -6.61 4.77 29.54
N LYS A 59 -5.69 3.87 29.17
CA LYS A 59 -4.84 3.91 27.98
C LYS A 59 -5.23 2.85 26.94
N PRO A 60 -5.43 3.22 25.65
CA PRO A 60 -5.28 2.29 24.54
C PRO A 60 -3.81 1.85 24.45
N LYS A 61 -3.51 0.55 24.27
CA LYS A 61 -2.12 0.10 24.15
C LYS A 61 -1.62 0.39 22.73
N LEU A 62 -0.46 1.04 22.62
CA LEU A 62 0.15 1.34 21.33
C LEU A 62 0.39 0.05 20.49
N ASP A 63 0.71 -1.06 21.16
CA ASP A 63 0.86 -2.38 20.54
C ASP A 63 -0.39 -2.86 19.79
N ASP A 64 -1.59 -2.41 20.19
CA ASP A 64 -2.84 -2.74 19.50
C ASP A 64 -2.94 -2.04 18.13
N PHE A 65 -2.25 -0.91 17.96
CA PHE A 65 -2.22 -0.13 16.72
C PHE A 65 -0.98 -0.41 15.86
N LEU A 66 0.13 -0.80 16.49
CA LEU A 66 1.39 -1.14 15.83
C LEU A 66 1.42 -2.57 15.27
N ASN A 67 0.61 -3.50 15.79
CA ASN A 67 0.50 -4.86 15.26
C ASN A 67 -0.28 -4.93 13.94
N LYS A 68 0.17 -4.17 12.94
CA LYS A 68 -0.24 -4.40 11.57
C LYS A 68 0.40 -5.71 11.13
N LYS A 69 -0.44 -6.67 10.74
CA LYS A 69 0.02 -7.84 9.99
C LYS A 69 0.77 -7.32 8.76
N HIS A 70 2.09 -7.34 8.81
CA HIS A 70 2.92 -7.09 7.64
C HIS A 70 2.44 -8.03 6.54
N ARG A 71 2.00 -7.46 5.41
CA ARG A 71 1.81 -8.28 4.20
C ARG A 71 3.18 -8.82 3.87
N LYS A 72 3.30 -10.14 3.76
CA LYS A 72 4.55 -10.78 3.36
C LYS A 72 5.02 -10.13 2.05
N GLU A 73 6.26 -9.68 2.03
CA GLU A 73 6.93 -9.39 0.76
C GLU A 73 6.89 -10.66 -0.07
N MET A 74 6.36 -10.53 -1.27
CA MET A 74 6.11 -11.63 -2.17
C MET A 74 7.38 -11.86 -2.99
N THR A 75 7.83 -13.10 -3.10
CA THR A 75 9.04 -13.41 -3.89
C THR A 75 8.78 -13.18 -5.39
N ASP A 76 9.83 -13.06 -6.19
CA ASP A 76 9.72 -12.87 -7.65
C ASP A 76 8.86 -13.97 -8.31
N GLU A 77 8.97 -15.21 -7.83
CA GLU A 77 8.17 -16.34 -8.30
C GLU A 77 6.68 -16.19 -7.92
N GLU A 78 6.39 -15.76 -6.70
CA GLU A 78 5.02 -15.53 -6.25
C GLU A 78 4.38 -14.33 -6.98
N MET A 79 5.17 -13.29 -7.27
CA MET A 79 4.75 -12.14 -8.06
C MET A 79 4.44 -12.54 -9.51
N LEU A 80 5.30 -13.35 -10.13
CA LEU A 80 5.07 -13.91 -11.46
C LEU A 80 3.78 -14.74 -11.50
N ASN A 81 3.53 -15.55 -10.48
CA ASN A 81 2.31 -16.35 -10.38
C ASN A 81 1.05 -15.48 -10.25
N GLN A 82 1.10 -14.38 -9.49
CA GLN A 82 0.00 -13.41 -9.46
C GLN A 82 -0.25 -12.74 -10.82
N ILE A 83 0.81 -12.41 -11.56
CA ILE A 83 0.69 -11.81 -12.90
C ILE A 83 0.08 -12.82 -13.87
N LYS A 84 0.52 -14.08 -13.86
CA LYS A 84 -0.08 -15.16 -14.66
C LYS A 84 -1.57 -15.34 -14.34
N LEU A 85 -1.93 -15.34 -13.06
CA LEU A 85 -3.33 -15.42 -12.61
C LEU A 85 -4.15 -14.24 -13.15
N LEU A 86 -3.64 -13.02 -13.00
CA LEU A 86 -4.31 -11.81 -13.47
C LEU A 86 -4.49 -11.81 -14.99
N ASN A 87 -3.46 -12.24 -15.73
CA ASN A 87 -3.51 -12.36 -17.18
C ASN A 87 -4.61 -13.34 -17.64
N ASN A 88 -4.69 -14.51 -16.99
CA ASN A 88 -5.74 -15.50 -17.25
C ASN A 88 -7.15 -14.96 -16.94
N VAL A 89 -7.33 -14.24 -15.83
CA VAL A 89 -8.62 -13.63 -15.46
C VAL A 89 -9.04 -12.56 -16.48
N LEU A 90 -8.08 -11.86 -17.08
CA LEU A 90 -8.32 -10.83 -18.09
C LEU A 90 -8.37 -11.39 -19.53
N GLY A 91 -8.31 -12.72 -19.70
CA GLY A 91 -8.50 -13.39 -20.98
C GLY A 91 -7.27 -13.47 -21.88
N GLY A 92 -6.07 -13.20 -21.35
CA GLY A 92 -4.82 -13.43 -22.08
C GLY A 92 -4.33 -14.86 -21.96
N ALA A 93 -3.60 -15.35 -22.97
CA ALA A 93 -3.05 -16.70 -22.97
C ALA A 93 -1.68 -16.73 -22.26
N THR A 94 -1.54 -17.58 -21.24
CA THR A 94 -0.23 -17.89 -20.63
C THR A 94 0.47 -18.98 -21.44
N ASN A 95 1.27 -18.59 -22.44
CA ASN A 95 2.17 -19.52 -23.10
C ASN A 95 3.42 -19.72 -22.22
N GLY A 96 3.46 -20.82 -21.47
CA GLY A 96 4.68 -21.23 -20.75
C GLY A 96 4.41 -21.93 -19.41
N SER A 97 4.62 -23.26 -19.42
CA SER A 97 4.86 -24.09 -18.23
C SER A 97 6.12 -23.65 -17.51
#